data_AF-A0A6B3I3V0-F1
#
_entry.id   AF-A0A6B3I3V0-F1
#
_cell.length_a   1.000
_cell.length_b   1.000
_cell.length_c   1.000
_cell.angle_alpha   90.00
_cell.angle_beta   90.00
_cell.angle_gamma   90.00
#
_symmetry.space_group_name_H-M   'P 1'
#
loop_
_entity.id
_entity.type
_entity.pdbx_description
1 polymer ?
#
loop_
_entity_poly.entity_id
_entity_poly.type
_entity_poly.pdbx_seq_one_letter_code
_entity_poly.pdbx_strand_id
1 'polypeptide(L)'
;GPSRVLLRLHRRILWAAGAAAVAAIVCMIAVAILADRAVADLAGTGCTLSSLTEACFQPARNYTDRMLGLSRLLGYAGLALIALPTLVGAFVAGPMTAREWEAGSIKLSWTQSAPPSAWLTARLAVLAVPVVGGIVVLSAVLTWSRSRLAYPFPAL
;
A
#
# COMPACT_ATOMS: atom_id res chain seq x y z
N GLY A 1 28.69 15.74 14.60
CA GLY A 1 27.50 16.16 15.37
C GLY A 1 26.43 15.10 15.27
N PRO A 2 25.92 14.57 16.40
CA PRO A 2 24.96 13.46 16.46
C PRO A 2 23.62 13.75 15.74
N SER A 3 23.22 15.01 15.66
CA SER A 3 22.02 15.47 14.95
C SER A 3 22.03 15.17 13.43
N ARG A 4 23.20 15.18 12.78
CA ARG A 4 23.33 14.85 11.35
C ARG A 4 23.15 13.36 11.06
N VAL A 5 23.38 12.50 12.04
CA VAL A 5 23.22 11.04 11.91
C VAL A 5 21.73 10.66 12.01
N LEU A 6 21.02 11.24 12.98
CA LEU A 6 19.57 11.08 13.14
C LEU A 6 18.79 11.57 11.92
N LEU A 7 19.14 12.73 11.34
CA LEU A 7 18.53 13.26 10.12
C LEU A 7 18.68 12.32 8.91
N ARG A 8 19.82 11.64 8.78
CA ARG A 8 20.05 10.67 7.68
C ARG A 8 19.27 9.38 7.90
N LEU A 9 19.15 8.93 9.14
CA LEU A 9 18.38 7.73 9.49
C LEU A 9 16.89 7.94 9.21
N HIS A 10 16.31 9.06 9.65
CA HIS A 10 14.92 9.42 9.35
C HIS A 10 14.66 9.54 7.84
N ARG A 11 15.58 10.16 7.10
CA ARG A 11 15.46 10.28 5.65
C ARG A 11 15.50 8.91 4.98
N ARG A 12 16.39 8.00 5.39
CA ARG A 12 16.47 6.63 4.85
C ARG A 12 15.21 5.81 5.14
N ILE A 13 14.64 5.92 6.34
CA ILE A 13 13.38 5.24 6.70
C ILE A 13 12.23 5.75 5.84
N LEU A 14 12.15 7.08 5.62
CA LEU A 14 11.10 7.68 4.79
C LEU A 14 11.22 7.27 3.32
N TRP A 15 12.44 7.24 2.77
CA TRP A 15 12.70 6.71 1.43
C TRP A 15 12.42 5.22 1.32
N ALA A 16 12.79 4.42 2.33
CA ALA A 16 12.53 2.99 2.35
C ALA A 16 11.01 2.71 2.37
N ALA A 17 10.26 3.47 3.16
CA ALA A 17 8.80 3.35 3.20
C ALA A 17 8.15 3.78 1.89
N GLY A 18 8.59 4.90 1.30
CA GLY A 18 8.13 5.33 -0.02
C GLY A 18 8.44 4.30 -1.11
N ALA A 19 9.66 3.77 -1.14
CA ALA A 19 10.06 2.72 -2.07
C ALA A 19 9.26 1.44 -1.88
N ALA A 20 8.98 1.04 -0.63
CA ALA A 20 8.14 -0.12 -0.34
C ALA A 20 6.69 0.07 -0.78
N ALA A 21 6.12 1.28 -0.60
CA ALA A 21 4.79 1.61 -1.10
C ALA A 21 4.72 1.55 -2.63
N VAL A 22 5.72 2.12 -3.33
CA VAL A 22 5.82 2.03 -4.80
C VAL A 22 5.97 0.58 -5.25
N ALA A 23 6.82 -0.21 -4.60
CA ALA A 23 6.98 -1.63 -4.89
C ALA A 23 5.69 -2.42 -4.70
N ALA A 24 4.91 -2.11 -3.65
CA ALA A 24 3.59 -2.71 -3.45
C ALA A 24 2.61 -2.35 -4.56
N ILE A 25 2.56 -1.09 -4.99
CA ILE A 25 1.72 -0.65 -6.12
C ILE A 25 2.11 -1.39 -7.41
N VAL A 26 3.41 -1.42 -7.73
CA VAL A 26 3.93 -2.13 -8.90
C VAL A 26 3.60 -3.62 -8.83
N CYS A 27 3.73 -4.24 -7.66
CA CYS A 27 3.36 -5.64 -7.44
C CYS A 27 1.86 -5.87 -7.70
N MET A 28 0.98 -5.03 -7.15
CA MET A 28 -0.47 -5.13 -7.38
C MET A 28 -0.85 -4.96 -8.86
N ILE A 29 -0.20 -4.02 -9.56
CA ILE A 29 -0.39 -3.84 -11.01
C ILE A 29 0.10 -5.07 -11.78
N ALA A 30 1.28 -5.59 -11.44
CA ALA A 30 1.84 -6.78 -12.07
C ALA A 30 0.93 -8.01 -11.88
N VAL A 31 0.36 -8.20 -10.68
CA VAL A 31 -0.61 -9.27 -10.42
C VAL A 31 -1.85 -9.11 -11.31
N ALA A 32 -2.40 -7.91 -11.44
CA ALA A 32 -3.55 -7.68 -12.32
C ALA A 32 -3.24 -8.03 -13.79
N ILE A 33 -2.08 -7.61 -14.31
CA ILE A 33 -1.66 -7.93 -15.68
C ILE A 33 -1.42 -9.43 -15.87
N LEU A 34 -0.80 -10.09 -14.89
CA LEU A 34 -0.55 -11.52 -14.94
C LEU A 34 -1.85 -12.34 -14.88
N ALA A 35 -2.87 -11.85 -14.16
CA ALA A 35 -4.20 -12.46 -14.16
C ALA A 35 -4.84 -12.39 -15.55
N ASP A 36 -4.81 -11.22 -16.21
CA ASP A 36 -5.34 -11.06 -17.57
C ASP A 36 -4.61 -11.98 -18.58
N ARG A 37 -3.28 -12.11 -18.45
CA ARG A 37 -2.49 -13.03 -19.27
C ARG A 37 -2.83 -14.50 -19.03
N ALA A 38 -3.07 -14.89 -17.78
CA ALA A 38 -3.45 -16.26 -17.45
C ALA A 38 -4.80 -16.64 -18.08
N VAL A 39 -5.75 -15.71 -18.14
CA VAL A 39 -7.03 -15.89 -18.82
C VAL A 39 -6.83 -16.02 -20.33
N ALA A 40 -6.01 -15.17 -20.94
CA ALA A 40 -5.70 -15.25 -22.37
C ALA A 40 -4.99 -16.56 -22.76
N ASP A 41 -4.06 -17.04 -21.92
CA ASP A 41 -3.34 -18.31 -22.09
C ASP A 41 -4.33 -19.49 -22.09
N LEU A 42 -5.27 -19.51 -21.13
CA LEU A 42 -6.32 -20.53 -21.08
C LEU A 42 -7.25 -20.45 -22.30
N ALA A 43 -7.69 -19.26 -22.69
CA ALA A 43 -8.52 -19.08 -23.87
C ALA A 43 -7.83 -19.56 -25.16
N GLY A 44 -6.51 -19.36 -25.29
CA GLY A 44 -5.71 -19.85 -26.41
C GLY A 44 -5.63 -21.38 -26.52
N THR A 45 -5.81 -22.11 -25.42
CA THR A 45 -5.87 -23.57 -25.43
C THR A 45 -7.23 -24.15 -25.88
N GLY A 46 -8.24 -23.31 -26.10
CA GLY A 46 -9.60 -23.74 -26.45
C GLY A 46 -10.33 -24.50 -25.33
N CYS A 47 -9.75 -24.50 -24.13
CA CYS A 47 -10.20 -25.23 -22.96
C CYS A 47 -10.94 -24.30 -22.00
N THR A 48 -11.96 -24.81 -21.32
CA THR A 48 -12.72 -24.07 -20.30
C THR A 48 -12.62 -24.77 -18.95
N LEU A 49 -12.83 -24.03 -17.85
CA LEU A 49 -12.81 -24.62 -16.51
C LEU A 49 -13.91 -25.67 -16.28
N SER A 50 -14.98 -25.62 -17.08
CA SER A 50 -16.11 -26.55 -16.99
C SER A 50 -16.00 -27.74 -17.95
N SER A 51 -14.96 -27.81 -18.78
CA SER A 51 -14.84 -28.91 -19.73
C SER A 51 -14.51 -30.22 -19.02
N LEU A 52 -15.23 -31.29 -19.39
CA LEU A 52 -15.03 -32.65 -18.86
C LEU A 52 -14.02 -33.47 -19.70
N THR A 53 -13.44 -32.89 -20.74
CA THR A 53 -12.42 -33.54 -21.56
C THR A 53 -11.11 -33.71 -20.80
N GLU A 54 -10.54 -34.91 -20.83
CA GLU A 54 -9.32 -35.24 -20.06
C GLU A 54 -8.10 -34.38 -20.44
N ALA A 55 -7.98 -34.03 -21.73
CA ALA A 55 -6.95 -33.12 -22.23
C ALA A 55 -7.01 -31.71 -21.62
N CYS A 56 -8.16 -31.30 -21.09
CA CYS A 56 -8.40 -29.98 -20.51
C CYS A 56 -8.06 -29.91 -19.01
N PHE A 57 -7.90 -31.05 -18.31
CA PHE A 57 -7.65 -31.05 -16.87
C PHE A 57 -6.31 -30.40 -16.50
N GLN A 58 -5.25 -30.65 -17.28
CA GLN A 58 -3.93 -30.10 -16.97
C GLN A 58 -3.85 -28.58 -17.20
N PRO A 59 -4.33 -28.03 -18.34
CA PRO A 59 -4.43 -26.58 -18.53
C PRO A 59 -5.30 -25.89 -17.47
N ALA A 60 -6.47 -26.46 -17.14
CA ALA A 60 -7.35 -25.92 -16.11
C ALA A 60 -6.67 -25.89 -14.73
N ARG A 61 -5.97 -26.96 -14.37
CA ARG A 61 -5.23 -27.04 -13.10
C ARG A 61 -4.10 -26.02 -13.03
N ASN A 62 -3.29 -25.91 -14.07
CA ASN A 62 -2.21 -24.92 -14.14
C ASN A 62 -2.75 -23.47 -14.03
N TYR A 63 -3.88 -23.18 -14.68
CA TYR A 63 -4.56 -21.91 -14.54
C TYR A 63 -4.99 -21.66 -13.09
N THR A 64 -5.67 -22.62 -12.45
CA THR A 64 -6.12 -22.47 -11.06
C THR A 64 -4.96 -22.31 -10.07
N ASP A 65 -3.87 -23.06 -10.26
CA ASP A 65 -2.68 -22.98 -9.40
C ASP A 65 -2.00 -21.61 -9.53
N ARG A 66 -1.88 -21.08 -10.76
CA ARG A 66 -1.38 -19.72 -11.00
C ARG A 66 -2.27 -18.67 -10.33
N MET A 67 -3.59 -18.74 -10.55
CA MET A 67 -4.53 -17.76 -10.00
C MET A 67 -4.53 -17.78 -8.46
N LEU A 68 -4.40 -18.96 -7.86
CA LEU A 68 -4.25 -19.10 -6.41
C LEU A 68 -2.95 -18.45 -5.91
N GLY A 69 -1.83 -18.64 -6.61
CA GLY A 69 -0.56 -17.98 -6.32
C GLY A 69 -0.67 -16.45 -6.37
N LEU A 70 -1.28 -15.92 -7.43
CA LEU A 70 -1.54 -14.49 -7.59
C LEU A 70 -2.43 -13.93 -6.47
N SER A 71 -3.50 -14.64 -6.10
CA SER A 71 -4.39 -14.20 -5.02
C SER A 71 -3.69 -14.12 -3.67
N ARG A 72 -2.80 -15.07 -3.36
CA ARG A 72 -1.97 -15.06 -2.14
C ARG A 72 -1.01 -13.87 -2.14
N LEU A 73 -0.31 -13.62 -3.24
CA LEU A 73 0.59 -12.46 -3.39
C LEU A 73 -0.16 -11.15 -3.14
N LEU A 74 -1.36 -11.01 -3.70
CA LEU A 74 -2.20 -9.83 -3.50
C LEU A 74 -2.64 -9.69 -2.03
N GLY A 75 -2.93 -10.80 -1.35
CA GLY A 75 -3.23 -10.83 0.09
C GLY A 75 -2.06 -10.33 0.95
N TYR A 76 -0.84 -10.80 0.69
CA TYR A 76 0.35 -10.32 1.39
C TYR A 76 0.65 -8.85 1.12
N ALA A 77 0.49 -8.40 -0.13
CA ALA A 77 0.63 -6.99 -0.50
C ALA A 77 -0.37 -6.10 0.25
N GLY A 78 -1.62 -6.56 0.40
CA GLY A 78 -2.65 -5.88 1.19
C GLY A 78 -2.34 -5.78 2.68
N LEU A 79 -1.69 -6.80 3.27
CA LEU A 79 -1.24 -6.78 4.67
C LEU A 79 -0.09 -5.80 4.89
N ALA A 80 0.90 -5.80 3.99
CA ALA A 80 2.01 -4.85 4.00
C ALA A 80 1.52 -3.39 3.90
N LEU A 81 0.41 -3.19 3.18
CA LEU A 81 -0.28 -1.91 3.01
C LEU A 81 -0.72 -1.25 4.31
N ILE A 82 -1.11 -2.05 5.31
CA ILE A 82 -1.64 -1.55 6.59
C ILE A 82 -0.48 -1.28 7.56
N ALA A 83 0.57 -2.10 7.50
CA ALA A 83 1.72 -2.02 8.38
C ALA A 83 2.65 -0.84 8.04
N LEU A 84 2.79 -0.48 6.77
CA LEU A 84 3.70 0.59 6.31
C LEU A 84 3.29 2.00 6.79
N PRO A 85 2.04 2.45 6.58
CA PRO A 85 1.60 3.78 6.99
C PRO A 85 1.59 3.96 8.51
N THR A 86 1.27 2.90 9.26
CA THR A 86 1.30 2.94 10.73
C THR A 86 2.72 3.10 11.26
N LEU A 87 3.70 2.40 10.67
CA LEU A 87 5.11 2.59 11.00
C LEU A 87 5.61 4.00 10.64
N VAL A 88 5.29 4.50 9.44
CA VAL A 88 5.69 5.85 9.01
C VAL A 88 5.06 6.91 9.91
N GLY A 89 3.76 6.80 10.19
CA GLY A 89 3.04 7.71 11.10
C GLY A 89 3.67 7.74 12.49
N ALA A 90 3.98 6.56 13.06
CA ALA A 90 4.63 6.46 14.36
C ALA A 90 6.02 7.11 14.39
N PHE A 91 6.84 6.89 13.34
CA PHE A 91 8.20 7.45 13.26
C PHE A 91 8.24 8.94 12.96
N VAL A 92 7.23 9.49 12.30
CA VAL A 92 7.13 10.93 12.02
C VAL A 92 6.52 11.70 13.20
N ALA A 93 5.60 11.09 13.96
CA ALA A 93 5.02 11.70 15.15
C ALA A 93 6.07 11.97 16.25
N GLY A 94 6.95 11.01 16.52
CA GLY A 94 7.95 11.09 17.61
C GLY A 94 8.91 12.30 17.59
N PRO A 95 9.60 12.62 16.47
CA PRO A 95 10.50 13.78 16.42
C PRO A 95 9.75 15.12 16.41
N MET A 96 8.47 15.13 16.02
CA MET A 96 7.65 16.34 16.09
C MET A 96 7.33 16.69 17.55
N THR A 97 6.96 15.69 18.37
CA THR A 97 6.75 15.87 19.82
C THR A 97 8.04 16.20 20.57
N ALA A 98 9.18 15.62 20.19
CA ALA A 98 10.46 15.89 20.87
C ALA A 98 10.91 17.37 20.75
N ARG A 99 10.62 18.02 19.62
CA ARG A 99 10.97 19.43 19.40
C ARG A 99 10.14 20.42 20.23
N GLU A 100 8.96 20.03 20.68
CA GLU A 100 8.11 20.86 21.53
C GLU A 100 8.59 20.89 22.98
N TRP A 101 9.26 19.84 23.44
CA TRP A 101 9.84 19.78 24.80
C TRP A 101 11.16 20.57 24.92
N GLU A 102 12.01 20.55 23.89
CA GLU A 102 13.28 21.28 23.92
C GLU A 102 13.13 22.80 23.65
N ALA A 103 12.10 23.22 22.91
CA ALA A 103 11.97 24.62 22.49
C ALA A 103 11.49 25.59 23.58
N GLY A 104 11.01 25.11 24.74
CA GLY A 104 10.64 25.98 25.87
C GLY A 104 9.63 27.09 25.53
N SER A 105 8.86 26.94 24.44
CA SER A 105 7.98 28.00 23.92
C SER A 105 6.76 28.26 24.78
N ILE A 106 6.52 27.43 25.80
CA ILE A 106 5.44 27.56 26.78
C ILE A 106 5.52 28.91 27.53
N LYS A 107 6.70 29.54 27.63
CA LYS A 107 6.85 30.85 28.30
C LYS A 107 6.68 32.08 27.41
N LEU A 108 6.87 31.98 26.09
CA LEU A 108 6.79 33.14 25.18
C LEU A 108 5.43 33.28 24.48
N SER A 109 4.62 32.22 24.40
CA SER A 109 3.26 32.31 23.84
C SER A 109 2.25 32.98 24.78
N TRP A 110 2.60 33.18 26.05
CA TRP A 110 1.72 33.82 27.03
C TRP A 110 1.55 35.33 26.82
N THR A 111 2.43 35.98 26.05
CA THR A 111 2.34 37.43 25.76
C THR A 111 1.84 37.76 24.34
N GLN A 112 1.76 36.77 23.45
CA GLN A 112 1.24 36.95 22.09
C GLN A 112 0.12 35.94 21.82
N SER A 113 -1.13 36.40 21.84
CA SER A 113 -2.36 35.66 21.56
C SER A 113 -2.46 35.16 20.11
N ALA A 114 -1.58 34.26 19.69
CA ALA A 114 -1.78 33.45 18.49
C ALA A 114 -2.56 32.18 18.87
N PRO A 115 -3.67 31.83 18.18
CA PRO A 115 -4.48 30.68 18.54
C PRO A 115 -3.68 29.37 18.33
N PRO A 116 -3.37 28.61 19.41
CA PRO A 116 -2.55 27.40 19.32
C PRO A 116 -3.22 26.29 18.50
N SER A 117 -4.54 26.34 18.32
CA SER A 117 -5.33 25.37 17.57
C SER A 117 -5.04 25.39 16.07
N ALA A 118 -4.92 26.56 15.44
CA ALA A 118 -4.69 26.68 13.99
C ALA A 118 -3.32 26.12 13.56
N TRP A 119 -2.34 26.20 14.46
CA TRP A 119 -1.00 25.69 14.21
C TRP A 119 -0.91 24.17 14.42
N LEU A 120 -1.61 23.65 15.43
CA LEU A 120 -1.74 22.21 15.68
C LEU A 120 -2.51 21.51 14.55
N THR A 121 -3.62 22.10 14.08
CA THR A 121 -4.39 21.56 12.97
C THR A 121 -3.62 21.60 11.67
N ALA A 122 -2.86 22.67 11.39
CA ALA A 122 -1.99 22.73 10.21
C ALA A 122 -0.94 21.62 10.22
N ARG A 123 -0.30 21.34 11.37
CA ARG A 123 0.67 20.24 11.49
C ARG A 123 0.04 18.86 11.34
N LEU A 124 -1.11 18.65 11.96
CA LEU A 124 -1.87 17.40 11.83
C LEU A 124 -2.35 17.19 10.41
N ALA A 125 -2.84 18.23 9.74
CA ALA A 125 -3.29 18.16 8.34
C ALA A 125 -2.15 17.78 7.40
N VAL A 126 -0.95 18.34 7.58
CA VAL A 126 0.23 18.01 6.77
C VAL A 126 0.61 16.54 6.87
N LEU A 127 0.38 15.88 8.01
CA LEU A 127 0.63 14.45 8.17
C LEU A 127 -0.56 13.58 7.74
N ALA A 128 -1.78 14.01 8.07
CA ALA A 128 -2.99 13.24 7.79
C ALA A 128 -3.27 13.16 6.28
N VAL A 129 -3.07 14.24 5.53
CA VAL A 129 -3.35 14.29 4.09
C VAL A 129 -2.57 13.24 3.29
N PRO A 130 -1.24 13.09 3.39
CA PRO A 130 -0.51 12.08 2.64
C PRO A 130 -0.83 10.65 3.10
N VAL A 131 -1.12 10.45 4.39
CA VAL A 131 -1.50 9.12 4.90
C VAL A 131 -2.86 8.69 4.36
N VAL A 132 -3.86 9.56 4.47
CA VAL A 132 -5.21 9.30 3.96
C VAL A 132 -5.18 9.17 2.44
N GLY A 133 -4.48 10.07 1.74
CA GLY A 133 -4.30 9.98 0.29
C GLY A 133 -3.63 8.67 -0.15
N GLY A 134 -2.58 8.25 0.56
CA GLY A 134 -1.92 6.97 0.32
C GLY A 134 -2.87 5.78 0.51
N ILE A 135 -3.61 5.75 1.62
CA ILE A 135 -4.61 4.70 1.90
C ILE A 135 -5.65 4.65 0.78
N VAL A 136 -6.21 5.78 0.37
CA VAL A 136 -7.23 5.84 -0.69
C VAL A 136 -6.70 5.28 -2.01
N VAL A 137 -5.53 5.73 -2.45
CA VAL A 137 -4.91 5.25 -3.70
C VAL A 137 -4.64 3.76 -3.64
N LEU A 138 -4.05 3.30 -2.54
CA LEU A 138 -3.70 1.89 -2.37
C LEU A 138 -4.94 0.99 -2.28
N SER A 139 -5.98 1.43 -1.56
CA SER A 139 -7.28 0.75 -1.52
C SER A 139 -7.93 0.70 -2.89
N ALA A 140 -7.88 1.78 -3.67
CA ALA A 140 -8.39 1.80 -5.04
C ALA A 140 -7.64 0.79 -5.93
N VAL A 141 -6.31 0.76 -5.89
CA VAL A 141 -5.48 -0.18 -6.66
C VAL A 141 -5.72 -1.63 -6.22
N LEU A 142 -5.85 -1.88 -4.92
CA LEU A 142 -6.16 -3.22 -4.41
C LEU A 142 -7.55 -3.68 -4.87
N THR A 143 -8.54 -2.80 -4.84
CA THR A 143 -9.91 -3.12 -5.27
C THR A 143 -9.96 -3.38 -6.77
N TRP A 144 -9.27 -2.55 -7.55
CA TRP A 144 -9.13 -2.73 -8.99
C TRP A 144 -8.42 -4.04 -9.34
N SER A 145 -7.28 -4.36 -8.71
CA SER A 145 -6.57 -5.63 -8.95
C SER A 145 -7.42 -6.83 -8.54
N ARG A 146 -8.12 -6.78 -7.39
CA ARG A 146 -9.08 -7.83 -7.01
C ARG A 146 -10.18 -8.02 -8.03
N SER A 147 -10.70 -6.95 -8.62
CA SER A 147 -11.74 -7.08 -9.66
C SER A 147 -11.27 -7.87 -10.87
N ARG A 148 -9.97 -7.84 -11.21
CA ARG A 148 -9.36 -8.66 -12.27
C ARG A 148 -9.19 -10.12 -11.89
N LEU A 149 -8.93 -10.41 -10.62
CA LEU A 149 -8.95 -11.79 -10.12
C LEU A 149 -10.37 -12.35 -9.97
N ALA A 150 -11.37 -11.49 -9.80
CA ALA A 150 -12.73 -11.88 -9.46
C ALA A 150 -13.66 -12.11 -10.67
N TYR A 151 -13.24 -11.82 -11.91
CA TYR A 151 -14.18 -11.77 -13.05
C TYR A 151 -13.70 -12.50 -14.32
N PRO A 152 -14.58 -13.30 -14.98
CA PRO A 152 -15.64 -14.11 -14.43
C PRO A 152 -15.46 -15.61 -14.76
N PHE A 153 -16.04 -16.48 -13.93
CA PHE A 153 -16.51 -17.77 -14.43
C PHE A 153 -17.71 -17.48 -15.34
N PRO A 154 -17.66 -17.68 -16.66
CA PRO A 154 -18.89 -17.93 -17.38
C PRO A 154 -19.37 -19.31 -16.91
N ALA A 155 -20.32 -19.30 -15.99
CA ALA A 155 -21.27 -20.39 -15.83
C ALA A 155 -22.28 -20.27 -16.97
N LEU A 156 -21.86 -20.62 -18.19
CA LEU A 156 -22.71 -20.85 -19.36
C LEU A 156 -22.06 -21.95 -20.21
#